data_AF-A0A1W5T6T4-F1
#
_entry.id   AF-A0A1W5T6T4-F1
#
_cell.length_a   1.000
_cell.length_b   1.000
_cell.length_c   1.000
_cell.angle_alpha   90.00
_cell.angle_beta   90.00
_cell.angle_gamma   90.00
#
_symmetry.space_group_name_H-M   'P 1'
#
loop_
_entity.id
_entity.type
_entity.pdbx_description
1 polymer ?
#
loop_
_entity_poly.entity_id
_entity_poly.type
_entity_poly.pdbx_seq_one_letter_code
_entity_poly.pdbx_strand_id
1 'polypeptide(L)'
;MEPLQRKVLQQNWTFLIQNISTDESLLVDHLYEMNTVTINEMEVVRTQSPMRNKVVKLLEILQRKSPEAFHQFIEALERSNQSHIAHRLNESLEEELRR
;
A
#
# COMPACT_ATOMS: atom_id res chain seq x y z
N MET A 1 -8.24 7.99 4.02
CA MET A 1 -8.07 6.69 4.68
C MET A 1 -8.57 6.85 6.09
N GLU A 2 -9.44 5.95 6.50
CA GLU A 2 -10.06 5.93 7.83
C GLU A 2 -9.01 5.69 8.93
N PRO A 3 -9.21 6.18 10.16
CA PRO A 3 -8.27 5.99 11.26
C PRO A 3 -7.92 4.51 11.51
N LEU A 4 -8.93 3.63 11.39
CA LEU A 4 -8.78 2.18 11.56
C LEU A 4 -7.84 1.58 10.50
N GLN A 5 -8.06 1.92 9.23
CA GLN A 5 -7.24 1.47 8.11
C GLN A 5 -5.78 1.97 8.24
N ARG A 6 -5.58 3.20 8.71
CA ARG A 6 -4.24 3.72 9.01
C ARG A 6 -3.56 2.93 10.11
N LYS A 7 -4.29 2.59 11.18
CA LYS A 7 -3.78 1.76 12.28
C LYS A 7 -3.34 0.38 11.78
N VAL A 8 -4.13 -0.25 10.90
CA VAL A 8 -3.80 -1.53 10.27
C VAL A 8 -2.51 -1.44 9.45
N LEU A 9 -2.33 -0.38 8.64
CA LEU A 9 -1.09 -0.16 7.90
C LEU A 9 0.11 0.04 8.83
N GLN A 10 -0.07 0.80 9.91
CA GLN A 10 1.00 1.06 10.87
C GLN A 10 1.41 -0.19 11.65
N GLN A 11 0.45 -1.03 12.05
CA GLN A 11 0.73 -2.31 12.71
C GLN A 11 1.47 -3.29 11.79
N ASN A 12 1.16 -3.28 10.49
CA ASN A 12 1.81 -4.14 9.50
C ASN A 12 3.00 -3.47 8.81
N TRP A 13 3.44 -2.29 9.25
CA TRP A 13 4.42 -1.47 8.53
C TRP A 13 5.72 -2.20 8.19
N THR A 14 6.30 -2.87 9.19
CA THR A 14 7.54 -3.66 9.00
C THR A 14 7.33 -4.82 8.04
N PHE A 15 6.20 -5.51 8.14
CA PHE A 15 5.84 -6.60 7.24
C PHE A 15 5.71 -6.10 5.79
N LEU A 16 5.03 -4.98 5.59
CA LEU A 16 4.85 -4.39 4.26
C LEU A 16 6.18 -3.99 3.62
N ILE A 17 7.08 -3.35 4.37
CA ILE A 17 8.40 -2.96 3.87
C ILE A 17 9.25 -4.16 3.44
N GLN A 18 9.10 -5.29 4.12
CA GLN A 18 9.89 -6.49 3.86
C GLN A 18 9.33 -7.37 2.75
N ASN A 19 8.02 -7.32 2.50
CA ASN A 19 7.35 -8.25 1.59
C ASN A 19 6.82 -7.60 0.30
N ILE A 20 6.63 -6.27 0.27
CA ILE A 20 6.23 -5.58 -0.96
C ILE A 20 7.44 -5.45 -1.89
N SER A 21 7.32 -6.00 -3.08
CA SER A 21 8.26 -5.77 -4.18
C SER A 21 7.76 -4.61 -5.03
N THR A 22 8.47 -3.47 -5.16
CA THR A 22 8.02 -2.34 -6.01
C THR A 22 8.73 -2.22 -7.36
N ASP A 23 9.86 -2.90 -7.57
CA ASP A 23 10.62 -2.76 -8.84
C ASP A 23 10.23 -3.80 -9.90
N GLU A 24 9.68 -4.94 -9.46
CA GLU A 24 9.17 -5.98 -10.35
C GLU A 24 7.64 -6.02 -10.41
N SER A 25 6.95 -5.33 -9.48
CA SER A 25 5.49 -5.35 -9.44
C SER A 25 4.90 -4.10 -10.09
N LEU A 26 3.84 -4.29 -10.87
CA LEU A 26 3.02 -3.22 -11.44
C LEU A 26 2.16 -2.52 -10.38
N LEU A 27 2.51 -2.63 -9.08
CA LEU A 27 1.73 -2.12 -7.96
C LEU A 27 1.51 -0.61 -8.06
N VAL A 28 2.60 0.16 -8.28
CA VAL A 28 2.51 1.62 -8.37
C VAL A 28 1.77 2.04 -9.66
N ASP A 29 1.90 1.26 -10.73
CA ASP A 29 1.15 1.46 -11.98
C ASP A 29 -0.35 1.28 -11.79
N HIS A 30 -0.78 0.20 -11.14
CA HIS A 30 -2.20 -0.01 -10.84
C HIS A 30 -2.78 1.07 -9.92
N LEU A 31 -2.01 1.54 -8.93
CA LEU A 31 -2.42 2.65 -8.07
C LEU A 31 -2.60 3.96 -8.83
N TYR A 32 -1.80 4.19 -9.88
CA TYR A 32 -1.97 5.34 -10.76
C TYR A 32 -3.19 5.17 -11.68
N GLU A 33 -3.38 3.98 -12.28
CA GLU A 33 -4.58 3.66 -13.09
C GLU A 33 -5.87 3.89 -12.31
N MET A 34 -5.87 3.57 -11.01
CA MET A 34 -7.00 3.77 -10.10
C MET A 34 -7.14 5.19 -9.55
N ASN A 35 -6.29 6.13 -10.00
CA ASN A 35 -6.21 7.51 -9.49
C ASN A 35 -5.93 7.61 -7.98
N THR A 36 -5.37 6.58 -7.35
CA THR A 36 -4.98 6.58 -5.93
C THR A 36 -3.73 7.44 -5.71
N VAL A 37 -2.77 7.35 -6.63
CA VAL A 37 -1.56 8.18 -6.67
C VAL A 37 -1.53 8.99 -7.96
N THR A 38 -0.93 10.17 -7.89
CA THR A 38 -0.66 11.02 -9.05
C THR A 38 0.62 10.59 -9.75
N ILE A 39 0.81 11.04 -11.00
CA ILE A 39 2.06 10.80 -11.74
C ILE A 39 3.29 11.33 -10.98
N ASN A 40 3.18 12.51 -10.34
CA ASN A 40 4.27 13.07 -9.55
C ASN A 40 4.61 12.19 -8.34
N GLU A 41 3.60 11.65 -7.66
CA GLU A 41 3.79 10.74 -6.53
C GLU A 41 4.38 9.39 -6.96
N MET A 42 3.95 8.85 -8.09
CA MET A 42 4.53 7.66 -8.71
C MET A 42 6.02 7.88 -8.99
N GLU A 43 6.40 8.99 -9.62
CA GLU A 43 7.81 9.30 -9.90
C GLU A 43 8.63 9.50 -8.62
N VAL A 44 8.05 10.17 -7.61
CA VAL A 44 8.69 10.31 -6.29
C VAL A 44 8.95 8.94 -5.66
N VAL A 45 8.02 7.99 -5.76
CA VAL A 45 8.22 6.62 -5.27
C VAL A 45 9.31 5.90 -6.06
N ARG A 46 9.26 5.94 -7.39
CA ARG A 46 10.21 5.23 -8.27
C ARG A 46 11.66 5.69 -8.12
N THR A 47 11.86 6.97 -7.82
CA THR A 47 13.19 7.56 -7.63
C THR A 47 13.81 7.27 -6.26
N GLN A 48 13.08 6.69 -5.30
CA GLN A 48 13.67 6.33 -4.01
C GLN A 48 14.65 5.16 -4.13
N SER A 49 15.72 5.19 -3.34
CA SER A 49 16.67 4.08 -3.20
C SER A 49 17.17 4.01 -1.76
N PRO A 50 17.38 2.81 -1.17
CA PRO A 50 17.12 1.47 -1.74
C PRO A 50 15.63 1.11 -1.76
N MET A 51 15.25 -0.05 -2.35
CA MET A 51 13.87 -0.55 -2.49
C MET A 51 12.97 -0.29 -1.28
N ARG A 52 13.46 -0.56 -0.07
CA ARG A 52 12.70 -0.33 1.18
C ARG A 52 12.15 1.09 1.29
N ASN A 53 12.89 2.09 0.79
CA ASN A 53 12.50 3.50 0.83
C ASN A 53 11.37 3.77 -0.18
N LYS A 54 11.29 3.04 -1.29
CA LYS A 54 10.16 3.10 -2.25
C LYS A 54 8.87 2.67 -1.54
N VAL A 55 8.90 1.53 -0.86
CA VAL A 55 7.75 1.02 -0.08
C VAL A 55 7.37 1.98 1.04
N VAL A 56 8.34 2.44 1.84
CA VAL A 56 8.08 3.46 2.89
C VAL A 56 7.40 4.68 2.29
N LYS A 57 7.91 5.19 1.16
CA LYS A 57 7.37 6.39 0.54
C LYS A 57 5.96 6.18 0.01
N LEU A 58 5.70 5.04 -0.60
CA LEU A 58 4.38 4.64 -1.06
C LEU A 58 3.37 4.63 0.10
N LEU A 59 3.73 3.98 1.21
CA LEU A 59 2.86 3.88 2.38
C LEU A 59 2.63 5.25 3.07
N GLU A 60 3.63 6.14 3.07
CA GLU A 60 3.45 7.53 3.53
C GLU A 60 2.46 8.32 2.67
N ILE A 61 2.48 8.10 1.36
CA ILE A 61 1.55 8.74 0.42
C ILE A 61 0.14 8.21 0.69
N LEU A 62 -0.04 6.88 0.72
CA LEU A 62 -1.33 6.22 0.91
C LEU A 62 -2.05 6.66 2.20
N GLN A 63 -1.33 6.80 3.32
CA GLN A 63 -1.93 7.26 4.60
C GLN A 63 -2.57 8.66 4.52
N ARG A 64 -2.14 9.49 3.56
CA ARG A 64 -2.67 10.85 3.35
C ARG A 64 -3.82 10.89 2.33
N LYS A 65 -4.14 9.77 1.68
CA LYS A 65 -5.16 9.68 0.63
C LYS A 65 -6.57 9.51 1.17
N SER A 66 -7.55 9.48 0.27
CA SER A 66 -8.98 9.34 0.56
C SER A 66 -9.32 8.00 1.25
N PRO A 67 -10.51 7.85 1.86
CA PRO A 67 -10.95 6.60 2.51
C PRO A 67 -10.87 5.36 1.61
N GLU A 68 -11.04 5.54 0.30
CA GLU A 68 -11.04 4.48 -0.69
C GLU A 68 -9.62 3.95 -0.99
N ALA A 69 -8.59 4.76 -0.71
CA ALA A 69 -7.21 4.42 -1.03
C ALA A 69 -6.70 3.14 -0.37
N PHE A 70 -7.28 2.74 0.77
CA PHE A 70 -6.95 1.47 1.39
C PHE A 70 -7.45 0.30 0.53
N HIS A 71 -8.71 0.31 0.11
CA HIS A 71 -9.30 -0.73 -0.72
C HIS A 71 -8.62 -0.80 -2.09
N GLN A 72 -8.34 0.35 -2.69
CA GLN A 72 -7.58 0.41 -3.95
C GLN A 72 -6.16 -0.13 -3.78
N PHE A 73 -5.54 0.07 -2.62
CA PHE A 73 -4.23 -0.53 -2.34
C PHE A 73 -4.29 -2.06 -2.22
N ILE A 74 -5.32 -2.60 -1.56
CA ILE A 74 -5.59 -4.04 -1.52
C ILE A 74 -5.78 -4.59 -2.94
N GLU A 75 -6.62 -3.94 -3.76
CA GLU A 75 -6.86 -4.34 -5.16
C GLU A 75 -5.57 -4.28 -5.99
N ALA A 76 -4.73 -3.24 -5.80
CA ALA A 76 -3.46 -3.12 -6.49
C ALA A 76 -2.49 -4.26 -6.11
N LEU A 77 -2.47 -4.68 -4.84
CA LEU A 77 -1.68 -5.82 -4.38
C LEU A 77 -2.16 -7.13 -5.01
N GLU A 78 -3.47 -7.33 -5.14
CA GLU A 78 -4.02 -8.51 -5.83
C GLU A 78 -3.65 -8.53 -7.32
N ARG A 79 -3.84 -7.40 -8.02
CA ARG A 79 -3.52 -7.26 -9.45
C ARG A 79 -2.03 -7.42 -9.74
N SER A 80 -1.17 -7.07 -8.78
CA SER A 80 0.28 -7.20 -8.90
C SER A 80 0.84 -8.54 -8.41
N ASN A 81 -0.02 -9.57 -8.26
CA ASN A 81 0.35 -10.92 -7.82
C ASN A 81 0.93 -10.98 -6.39
N GLN A 82 0.56 -10.01 -5.55
CA GLN A 82 0.93 -9.89 -4.13
C GLN A 82 -0.27 -10.11 -3.21
N SER A 83 -1.17 -11.02 -3.61
CA SER A 83 -2.41 -11.34 -2.89
C SER A 83 -2.19 -11.83 -1.45
N HIS A 84 -1.04 -12.44 -1.16
CA HIS A 84 -0.66 -12.82 0.21
C HIS A 84 -0.54 -11.61 1.16
N ILE A 85 -0.09 -10.45 0.65
CA ILE A 85 0.00 -9.19 1.41
C ILE A 85 -1.39 -8.60 1.60
N ALA A 86 -2.20 -8.60 0.52
CA ALA A 86 -3.60 -8.17 0.56
C ALA A 86 -4.40 -8.94 1.61
N HIS A 87 -4.27 -10.27 1.63
CA HIS A 87 -4.92 -11.14 2.61
C HIS A 87 -4.51 -10.79 4.03
N ARG A 88 -3.21 -10.64 4.29
CA ARG A 88 -2.69 -10.27 5.62
C ARG A 88 -3.26 -8.94 6.14
N LEU A 89 -3.42 -7.96 5.26
CA LEU A 89 -4.00 -6.66 5.61
C LEU A 89 -5.50 -6.74 5.90
N ASN A 90 -6.24 -7.53 5.12
CA ASN A 90 -7.66 -7.77 5.37
C ASN A 90 -7.89 -8.52 6.68
N GLU A 91 -7.09 -9.55 6.98
CA GLU A 91 -7.11 -10.25 8.28
C GLU A 91 -6.90 -9.27 9.44
N SER A 92 -5.87 -8.41 9.33
CA SER A 92 -5.58 -7.41 10.36
C SER A 92 -6.71 -6.38 10.54
N LEU A 93 -7.38 -6.01 9.44
CA LEU A 93 -8.54 -5.12 9.49
C LEU A 93 -9.73 -5.79 10.17
N GLU A 94 -10.01 -7.05 9.87
CA GLU A 94 -11.06 -7.83 10.54
C GLU A 94 -10.77 -8.01 12.03
N GLU A 95 -9.54 -8.32 12.40
CA GLU A 95 -9.13 -8.46 13.81
C GLU A 95 -9.36 -7.16 14.58
N GLU A 96 -9.06 -6.02 13.98
CA GLU A 96 -9.25 -4.72 14.63
C GLU A 96 -10.71 -4.27 14.64
N LEU A 97 -11.54 -4.68 13.67
CA LEU A 97 -13.00 -4.48 13.71
C LEU A 97 -13.70 -5.31 14.79
N ARG A 98 -13.12 -6.45 15.18
CA ARG A 98 -13.67 -7.34 16.23
C ARG A 98 -13.26 -6.94 17.65
N ARG A 99 -12.32 -6.00 17.81
CA ARG A 99 -11.85 -5.48 19.10
C ARG A 99 -12.76 -4.37 19.62
#